data_AF-A0AAW1VVX4-F1
#
_entry.id   AF-A0AAW1VVX4-F1
#
_cell.length_a   1.000
_cell.length_b   1.000
_cell.length_c   1.000
_cell.angle_alpha   90.00
_cell.angle_beta   90.00
_cell.angle_gamma   90.00
#
_symmetry.space_group_name_H-M   'P 1'
#
loop_
_entity.id
_entity.type
_entity.pdbx_description
1 polymer ?
#
loop_
_entity_poly.entity_id
_entity_poly.type
_entity_poly.pdbx_seq_one_letter_code
_entity_poly.pdbx_strand_id
1 'polypeptide(L)'
;MMSPISEIHSAAIFPSPVFLWSTLPVQVLLFMIWGISCCKIGWDSVMRMSADLRNLFLYEAFLYYNPPLLVTLMVWLWGVNLWVFSQANVGYEKIFDLDQNHLTHKEIWKCSTWMTIIVPTSMTAYLYLYSNGKVLLAASQPV
;
A
#
# COMPACT_ATOMS: atom_id res chain seq x y z
N MET A 1 17.85 50.06 5.11
CA MET A 1 18.21 48.62 5.03
C MET A 1 17.14 47.85 5.80
N MET A 2 16.32 47.07 5.06
CA MET A 2 15.58 45.84 5.39
C MET A 2 14.26 45.83 4.59
N SER A 3 14.24 45.10 3.48
CA SER A 3 13.06 44.81 2.66
C SER A 3 12.14 43.80 3.37
N PRO A 4 10.81 43.83 3.15
CA PRO A 4 9.94 42.77 3.61
C PRO A 4 10.19 41.50 2.78
N ILE A 5 10.42 40.40 3.48
CA ILE A 5 10.70 39.07 2.94
C ILE A 5 9.42 38.58 2.24
N SER A 6 9.55 38.27 0.94
CA SER A 6 8.53 37.69 0.10
C SER A 6 8.00 36.37 0.70
N GLU A 7 6.68 36.27 0.83
CA GLU A 7 5.99 35.01 1.10
C GLU A 7 6.35 33.98 0.02
N ILE A 8 7.06 32.92 0.42
CA ILE A 8 7.25 31.74 -0.41
C ILE A 8 5.94 30.96 -0.36
N HIS A 9 5.02 31.28 -1.27
CA HIS A 9 3.98 30.33 -1.64
C HIS A 9 4.67 29.12 -2.28
N SER A 10 4.94 28.08 -1.48
CA SER A 10 5.05 26.71 -2.00
C SER A 10 3.67 26.30 -2.50
N ALA A 11 3.31 26.78 -3.69
CA ALA A 11 2.27 26.17 -4.48
C ALA A 11 2.71 24.73 -4.73
N ALA A 12 2.10 23.79 -4.01
CA ALA A 12 2.15 22.39 -4.37
C ALA A 12 1.70 22.31 -5.84
N ILE A 13 2.64 22.05 -6.74
CA ILE A 13 2.38 21.80 -8.16
C ILE A 13 1.60 20.50 -8.20
N PHE A 14 0.28 20.59 -8.10
CA PHE A 14 -0.60 19.46 -8.36
C PHE A 14 -0.60 19.25 -9.87
N PRO A 15 -0.20 18.06 -10.36
CA PRO A 15 -0.34 17.75 -11.77
C PRO A 15 -1.84 17.84 -12.13
N SER A 16 -2.14 18.53 -13.22
CA SER A 16 -3.50 18.72 -13.70
C SER A 16 -4.18 17.36 -13.97
N PRO A 17 -5.52 17.24 -13.83
CA PRO A 17 -6.25 15.98 -14.01
C PRO A 17 -6.02 15.31 -15.38
N VAL A 18 -5.62 16.08 -16.38
CA VAL A 18 -5.36 15.63 -17.76
C VAL A 18 -4.03 14.88 -17.86
N PHE A 19 -3.01 15.25 -17.07
CA PHE A 19 -1.69 14.60 -17.10
C PHE A 19 -1.70 13.20 -16.44
N LEU A 20 -2.60 13.01 -15.47
CA LEU A 20 -2.84 11.70 -14.82
C LEU A 20 -3.52 10.70 -15.76
N TRP A 21 -4.32 11.17 -16.72
CA TRP A 21 -5.02 10.31 -17.68
C TRP A 21 -4.06 9.70 -18.72
N SER A 22 -3.02 10.43 -19.13
CA SER A 22 -2.01 9.96 -20.09
C SER A 22 -0.96 9.01 -19.48
N THR A 23 -0.79 9.02 -18.16
CA THR A 23 0.23 8.22 -17.43
C THR A 23 -0.34 6.97 -16.77
N LEU A 24 -1.67 6.81 -16.77
CA LEU A 24 -2.39 5.63 -16.29
C LEU A 24 -1.84 4.29 -16.84
N PRO A 25 -1.57 4.11 -18.15
CA PRO A 25 -1.05 2.84 -18.65
C PRO A 25 0.37 2.54 -18.15
N VAL A 26 1.21 3.56 -17.96
CA VAL A 26 2.57 3.39 -17.43
C VAL A 26 2.54 3.00 -15.97
N GLN A 27 1.68 3.63 -15.17
CA GLN A 27 1.50 3.29 -13.75
C GLN A 27 0.97 1.86 -13.56
N VAL A 28 -0.01 1.45 -14.36
CA VAL A 28 -0.54 0.09 -14.34
C VAL A 28 0.54 -0.92 -14.74
N LEU A 29 1.34 -0.63 -15.76
CA LEU A 29 2.45 -1.49 -16.16
C LEU A 29 3.49 -1.63 -15.05
N LEU A 30 3.88 -0.53 -14.40
CA LEU A 30 4.81 -0.55 -13.27
C LEU A 30 4.27 -1.38 -12.11
N PHE A 31 2.97 -1.26 -11.81
CA PHE A 31 2.32 -2.06 -10.77
C PHE A 31 2.31 -3.56 -11.12
N MET A 32 2.05 -3.92 -12.38
CA MET A 32 2.14 -5.32 -12.83
C MET A 32 3.58 -5.86 -12.76
N ILE A 33 4.56 -5.09 -13.23
CA ILE A 33 5.99 -5.49 -13.15
C ILE A 33 6.40 -5.68 -11.70
N TRP A 34 6.01 -4.77 -10.80
CA TRP A 34 6.25 -4.87 -9.37
C TRP A 34 5.61 -6.13 -8.78
N GLY A 35 4.33 -6.39 -9.09
CA GLY A 35 3.62 -7.58 -8.60
C GLY A 35 4.26 -8.89 -9.08
N ILE A 36 4.59 -8.98 -10.38
CA ILE A 36 5.29 -10.15 -10.94
C ILE A 36 6.66 -10.35 -10.27
N SER A 37 7.39 -9.25 -10.03
CA SER A 37 8.69 -9.30 -9.36
C SER A 37 8.55 -9.81 -7.92
N CYS A 38 7.56 -9.32 -7.17
CA CYS A 38 7.28 -9.77 -5.81
C CYS A 38 6.92 -11.26 -5.78
N CYS A 39 6.04 -11.72 -6.68
CA CYS A 39 5.69 -13.13 -6.79
C CYS A 39 6.90 -14.01 -7.15
N LYS A 40 7.74 -13.57 -8.09
CA LYS A 40 8.97 -14.30 -8.46
C LYS A 40 9.94 -14.43 -7.28
N ILE A 41 10.20 -13.34 -6.56
CA ILE A 41 11.11 -13.33 -5.41
C ILE A 41 10.53 -14.17 -4.27
N GLY A 42 9.24 -14.00 -3.95
CA GLY A 42 8.57 -14.79 -2.93
C GLY A 42 8.62 -16.28 -3.22
N TRP A 43 8.33 -16.67 -4.47
CA TRP A 43 8.40 -18.07 -4.90
C TRP A 43 9.82 -18.65 -4.82
N ASP A 44 10.83 -17.94 -5.31
CA ASP A 44 12.23 -18.37 -5.25
C ASP A 44 12.71 -18.53 -3.80
N SER A 45 12.30 -17.60 -2.93
CA SER A 45 12.63 -17.63 -1.49
C SER A 45 12.01 -18.84 -0.79
N VAL A 46 10.76 -19.18 -1.11
CA VAL A 46 10.04 -20.33 -0.55
C VAL A 46 10.60 -21.65 -1.07
N MET A 47 10.96 -21.73 -2.36
CA MET A 47 11.49 -22.95 -2.97
C MET A 47 12.94 -23.25 -2.57
N ARG A 48 13.69 -22.26 -2.09
CA ARG A 48 15.04 -22.45 -1.54
C ARG A 48 15.05 -23.18 -0.19
N MET A 49 13.95 -23.19 0.54
CA MET A 49 13.88 -23.79 1.88
C MET A 49 13.54 -25.29 1.81
N SER A 50 14.12 -26.06 2.74
CA SER A 50 13.73 -27.47 2.94
C SER A 50 12.27 -27.58 3.37
N ALA A 51 11.62 -28.71 3.08
CA ALA A 51 10.19 -28.89 3.34
C ALA A 51 9.81 -28.70 4.82
N ASP A 52 10.67 -29.15 5.74
CA ASP A 52 10.44 -29.02 7.18
C ASP A 52 10.55 -27.57 7.65
N LEU A 53 11.54 -26.82 7.16
CA LEU A 53 11.76 -25.42 7.53
C LEU A 53 10.73 -24.49 6.88
N ARG A 54 10.29 -24.84 5.66
CA ARG A 54 9.32 -24.06 4.87
C ARG A 54 7.98 -23.92 5.57
N ASN A 55 7.46 -24.98 6.20
CA ASN A 55 6.17 -24.92 6.90
C ASN A 55 6.23 -24.04 8.14
N LEU A 56 7.30 -24.16 8.95
CA LEU A 56 7.53 -23.30 10.11
C LEU A 56 7.68 -21.83 9.68
N PHE A 57 8.46 -21.59 8.64
CA PHE A 57 8.68 -20.26 8.08
C PHE A 57 7.40 -19.61 7.54
N LEU A 58 6.59 -20.34 6.77
CA LEU A 58 5.31 -19.83 6.28
C LEU A 58 4.34 -19.52 7.42
N TYR A 59 4.39 -20.31 8.51
CA TYR A 59 3.61 -20.04 9.71
C TYR A 59 4.06 -18.76 10.41
N GLU A 60 5.37 -18.55 10.59
CA GLU A 60 5.90 -17.31 11.16
C GLU A 60 5.56 -16.09 10.29
N ALA A 61 5.79 -16.18 8.98
CA ALA A 61 5.44 -15.12 8.04
C ALA A 61 3.93 -14.79 8.08
N PHE A 62 3.08 -15.82 8.16
CA PHE A 62 1.65 -15.63 8.32
C PHE A 62 1.33 -14.90 9.62
N LEU A 63 1.90 -15.33 10.75
CA LEU A 63 1.61 -14.71 12.05
C LEU A 63 2.02 -13.22 12.09
N TYR A 64 3.18 -12.89 11.52
CA TYR A 64 3.71 -11.52 11.48
C TYR A 64 2.91 -10.61 10.54
N TYR A 65 2.52 -11.10 9.36
CA TYR A 65 1.85 -10.28 8.34
C TYR A 65 0.32 -10.34 8.40
N ASN A 66 -0.28 -11.21 9.22
CA ASN A 66 -1.74 -11.30 9.33
C ASN A 66 -2.37 -9.97 9.78
N PRO A 67 -1.92 -9.30 10.87
CA PRO A 67 -2.46 -7.99 11.24
C PRO A 67 -2.39 -6.94 10.13
N PRO A 68 -1.24 -6.62 9.50
CA PRO A 68 -1.17 -5.61 8.46
C PRO A 68 -1.93 -5.99 7.19
N LEU A 69 -1.99 -7.28 6.84
CA LEU A 69 -2.83 -7.74 5.72
C LEU A 69 -4.32 -7.52 6.00
N LEU A 70 -4.78 -7.81 7.21
CA LEU A 70 -6.17 -7.57 7.61
C LEU A 70 -6.51 -6.08 7.61
N VAL A 71 -5.64 -5.23 8.16
CA VAL A 71 -5.87 -3.78 8.13
C VAL A 71 -5.88 -3.26 6.69
N THR A 72 -4.95 -3.71 5.84
CA THR A 72 -4.91 -3.34 4.42
C THR A 72 -6.21 -3.73 3.72
N LEU A 73 -6.68 -4.97 3.92
CA LEU A 73 -7.92 -5.46 3.33
C LEU A 73 -9.15 -4.71 3.87
N MET A 74 -9.17 -4.37 5.15
CA MET A 74 -10.24 -3.60 5.77
C MET A 74 -10.33 -2.18 5.19
N VAL A 75 -9.20 -1.46 5.09
CA VAL A 75 -9.13 -0.12 4.48
C VAL A 75 -9.48 -0.19 2.98
N TRP A 76 -9.05 -1.23 2.29
CA TRP A 76 -9.37 -1.44 0.88
C TRP A 76 -10.87 -1.67 0.65
N LEU A 77 -11.49 -2.58 1.42
CA LEU A 77 -12.93 -2.83 1.36
C LEU A 77 -13.74 -1.58 1.73
N TRP A 78 -13.26 -0.80 2.70
CA TRP A 78 -13.88 0.48 3.03
C TRP A 78 -13.83 1.46 1.85
N GLY A 79 -12.69 1.56 1.17
CA GLY A 79 -12.54 2.33 -0.07
C GLY A 79 -13.52 1.90 -1.16
N VAL A 80 -13.73 0.60 -1.35
CA VAL A 80 -14.72 0.06 -2.29
C VAL A 80 -16.13 0.46 -1.90
N ASN A 81 -16.52 0.30 -0.63
CA ASN A 81 -17.87 0.67 -0.18
C ASN A 81 -18.19 2.15 -0.41
N LEU A 82 -17.28 3.05 -0.04
CA LEU A 82 -17.47 4.48 -0.25
C LEU A 82 -17.45 4.87 -1.73
N TRP A 83 -16.65 4.18 -2.54
CA TRP A 83 -16.67 4.37 -3.99
C TRP A 83 -18.03 3.97 -4.59
N VAL A 84 -18.61 2.85 -4.16
CA VAL A 84 -19.96 2.42 -4.58
C VAL A 84 -21.01 3.46 -4.18
N PHE A 85 -20.95 4.01 -2.96
CA PHE A 85 -21.85 5.08 -2.52
C PHE A 85 -21.71 6.35 -3.37
N SER A 86 -20.48 6.72 -3.72
CA SER A 86 -20.20 7.83 -4.63
C SER A 86 -20.80 7.60 -6.03
N GLN A 87 -20.68 6.39 -6.59
CA GLN A 87 -21.30 6.05 -7.88
C GLN A 87 -22.84 6.08 -7.82
N ALA A 88 -23.42 5.69 -6.69
CA ALA A 88 -24.85 5.72 -6.47
C ALA A 88 -25.40 7.11 -6.09
N ASN A 89 -24.55 8.14 -6.05
CA ASN A 89 -24.88 9.50 -5.60
C ASN A 89 -25.49 9.54 -4.18
N VAL A 90 -25.04 8.63 -3.32
CA VAL A 90 -25.43 8.55 -1.91
C VAL A 90 -24.45 9.35 -1.07
N GLY A 91 -24.93 10.40 -0.41
CA GLY A 91 -24.15 11.22 0.54
C GLY A 91 -23.88 10.45 1.83
N TYR A 92 -22.86 9.60 1.82
CA TYR A 92 -22.50 8.73 2.94
C TYR A 92 -22.19 9.53 4.21
N GLU A 93 -21.68 10.76 4.07
CA GLU A 93 -21.42 11.70 5.15
C GLU A 93 -22.66 12.01 6.00
N LYS A 94 -23.85 12.05 5.38
CA LYS A 94 -25.13 12.25 6.10
C LYS A 94 -25.65 10.97 6.76
N ILE A 95 -25.35 9.80 6.17
CA ILE A 95 -25.80 8.50 6.70
C ILE A 95 -25.01 8.14 7.95
N PHE A 96 -23.70 8.40 7.92
CA PHE A 96 -22.79 8.11 9.03
C PHE A 96 -22.60 9.30 9.99
N ASP A 97 -23.32 10.41 9.78
CA ASP A 97 -23.23 11.63 10.59
C ASP A 97 -21.79 12.11 10.79
N LEU A 98 -21.05 12.23 9.68
CA LEU A 98 -19.63 12.58 9.66
C LEU A 98 -19.42 14.10 9.59
N ASP A 99 -18.47 14.60 10.38
CA ASP A 99 -17.96 15.99 10.32
C ASP A 99 -17.27 16.29 8.96
N GLN A 100 -17.13 17.57 8.61
CA GLN A 100 -16.38 18.06 7.46
C GLN A 100 -14.89 17.66 7.45
N ASN A 101 -14.31 17.26 8.59
CA ASN A 101 -12.92 16.78 8.66
C ASN A 101 -12.76 15.26 8.44
N HIS A 102 -13.74 14.60 7.81
CA HIS A 102 -13.64 13.17 7.51
C HIS A 102 -12.76 12.89 6.28
N LEU A 103 -12.15 11.71 6.25
CA LEU A 103 -11.42 11.22 5.09
C LEU A 103 -12.39 10.93 3.94
N THR A 104 -12.18 11.57 2.81
CA THR A 104 -12.97 11.34 1.61
C THR A 104 -12.65 9.98 0.98
N HIS A 105 -13.57 9.44 0.16
CA HIS A 105 -13.32 8.19 -0.56
C HIS A 105 -12.00 8.22 -1.36
N LYS A 106 -11.62 9.37 -1.95
CA LYS A 106 -10.36 9.52 -2.70
C LYS A 106 -9.13 9.37 -1.82
N GLU A 107 -9.18 9.88 -0.60
CA GLU A 107 -8.07 9.80 0.35
C GLU A 107 -7.92 8.37 0.90
N ILE A 108 -9.03 7.70 1.18
CA ILE A 108 -9.03 6.29 1.57
C ILE A 108 -8.45 5.42 0.45
N TRP A 109 -8.80 5.67 -0.82
CA TRP A 109 -8.21 4.98 -1.97
C TRP A 109 -6.71 5.22 -2.11
N LYS A 110 -6.23 6.45 -1.85
CA LYS A 110 -4.78 6.74 -1.84
C LYS A 110 -4.07 5.95 -0.74
N CYS A 111 -4.61 5.96 0.48
CA CYS A 111 -4.06 5.22 1.62
C CYS A 111 -4.01 3.71 1.32
N SER A 112 -5.14 3.15 0.85
CA SER A 112 -5.26 1.75 0.44
C SER A 112 -4.23 1.33 -0.60
N THR A 113 -3.99 2.18 -1.61
CA THR A 113 -2.98 1.92 -2.66
C THR A 113 -1.57 1.84 -2.07
N TRP A 114 -1.20 2.78 -1.19
CA TRP A 114 0.11 2.75 -0.53
C TRP A 114 0.28 1.53 0.36
N MET A 115 -0.74 1.17 1.15
CA MET A 115 -0.70 -0.04 1.99
C MET A 115 -0.56 -1.31 1.14
N THR A 116 -1.25 -1.38 -0.01
CA THR A 116 -1.17 -2.49 -0.96
C THR A 116 0.21 -2.61 -1.60
N ILE A 117 1.00 -1.54 -1.66
CA ILE A 117 2.39 -1.58 -2.13
C ILE A 117 3.33 -1.94 -0.98
N ILE A 118 3.19 -1.30 0.17
CA ILE A 118 4.13 -1.43 1.30
C ILE A 118 4.05 -2.83 1.92
N VAL A 119 2.86 -3.34 2.20
CA VAL A 119 2.70 -4.61 2.93
C VAL A 119 3.25 -5.80 2.14
N PRO A 120 2.89 -6.01 0.85
CA PRO A 120 3.46 -7.10 0.07
C PRO A 120 4.95 -6.91 -0.26
N THR A 121 5.43 -5.68 -0.41
CA THR A 121 6.86 -5.40 -0.60
C THR A 121 7.64 -5.78 0.66
N SER A 122 7.17 -5.37 1.83
CA SER A 122 7.75 -5.73 3.13
C SER A 122 7.75 -7.24 3.31
N MET A 123 6.61 -7.90 3.06
CA MET A 123 6.50 -9.36 3.12
C MET A 123 7.50 -10.03 2.18
N THR A 124 7.62 -9.58 0.93
CA THR A 124 8.58 -10.13 -0.03
C THR A 124 10.03 -9.95 0.44
N ALA A 125 10.37 -8.79 0.99
CA ALA A 125 11.69 -8.52 1.54
C ALA A 125 11.98 -9.39 2.77
N TYR A 126 11.01 -9.59 3.66
CA TYR A 126 11.09 -10.53 4.78
C TYR A 126 11.38 -11.94 4.27
N LEU A 127 10.62 -12.41 3.27
CA LEU A 127 10.78 -13.76 2.73
C LEU A 127 12.18 -13.96 2.13
N TYR A 128 12.65 -12.97 1.37
CA TYR A 128 13.96 -12.99 0.75
C TYR A 128 15.09 -13.00 1.78
N LEU A 129 15.07 -12.10 2.75
CA LEU A 129 16.13 -12.00 3.76
C LEU A 129 16.20 -13.24 4.64
N TYR A 130 15.05 -13.78 5.04
CA TYR A 130 14.96 -15.00 5.82
C TYR A 130 15.50 -16.21 5.04
N SER A 131 15.16 -16.35 3.75
CA SER A 131 15.69 -17.43 2.89
C SER A 131 17.21 -17.41 2.73
N ASN A 132 17.83 -16.23 2.89
CA ASN A 132 19.28 -16.05 2.84
C ASN A 132 19.95 -16.18 4.23
N GLY A 133 19.21 -16.61 5.26
CA GLY A 133 19.71 -16.78 6.63
C GLY A 133 19.90 -15.48 7.41
N LYS A 134 19.44 -14.33 6.88
CA LYS A 134 19.57 -13.01 7.52
C LYS A 134 18.37 -12.69 8.42
N VAL A 135 18.13 -13.54 9.42
CA VAL A 135 16.92 -13.51 10.27
C VAL A 135 16.76 -12.19 11.03
N LEU A 136 17.84 -11.62 11.57
CA LEU A 136 17.79 -10.33 12.28
C LEU A 136 17.32 -9.17 11.39
N LEU A 137 17.70 -9.18 10.11
CA LEU A 137 17.32 -8.14 9.14
C LEU A 137 15.92 -8.39 8.56
N ALA A 138 15.47 -9.66 8.56
CA ALA A 138 14.09 -10.00 8.26
C ALA A 138 13.16 -9.47 9.37
N ALA A 139 13.53 -9.64 10.64
CA ALA A 139 12.76 -9.12 11.77
C ALA A 139 12.69 -7.57 11.84
N SER A 140 13.62 -6.87 11.16
CA SER A 140 13.60 -5.40 11.09
C SER A 140 12.78 -4.85 9.92
N GLN A 141 12.08 -5.69 9.15
CA GLN A 141 11.21 -5.20 8.08
C GLN A 141 10.02 -4.44 8.69
N PRO A 142 9.62 -3.31 8.09
CA PRO A 142 8.51 -2.51 8.60
C PRO A 142 7.19 -3.28 8.46
N VAL A 143 6.46 -3.40 9.58
CA VAL A 143 5.16 -4.08 9.70
C VAL A 143 4.06 -3.05 9.92
#